data_AF-A0A7S0J072-F1
#
_entry.id   AF-A0A7S0J072-F1
#
_cell.length_a   1.000
_cell.length_b   1.000
_cell.length_c   1.000
_cell.angle_alpha   90.00
_cell.angle_beta   90.00
_cell.angle_gamma   90.00
#
_symmetry.space_group_name_H-M   'P 1'
#
loop_
_entity.id
_entity.type
_entity.pdbx_description
1 polymer ?
#
loop_
_entity_poly.entity_id
_entity_poly.type
_entity_poly.pdbx_seq_one_letter_code
_entity_poly.pdbx_strand_id
1 'polypeptide(L)'
;EEWASLRQLLRSVAPYCHPSNAGGYCLEVGTLLQALSRFCFWRVLMEARRSSAPARPTLGANDVRALVRMLEPLVTQARYSKHRLLPRMAETSYKYLSRLAPELTLPTLEMRVAEGLQTVTAVHQTSVALSSLCMLVPVLLTLCPTEALPLPFGPGKPPASSLLSLARGPAVMRTLLELALPGIDPNDPTKMLLTLLAFGVLLQHLPLAGPVWTAEASSRRSASPPPSNE
;
A
#
# COMPACT_ATOMS: atom_id res chain seq x y z
N GLU A 1 29.48 8.15 -8.13
CA GLU A 1 28.03 7.95 -7.92
C GLU A 1 27.79 6.75 -7.02
N GLU A 2 27.35 6.94 -5.78
CA GLU A 2 27.23 5.89 -4.74
C GLU A 2 26.27 4.73 -5.09
N TRP A 3 25.44 4.89 -6.12
CA TRP A 3 24.43 3.93 -6.55
C TRP A 3 24.65 3.39 -7.97
N ALA A 4 25.80 3.66 -8.60
CA ALA A 4 26.06 3.34 -10.01
C ALA A 4 25.91 1.85 -10.33
N SER A 5 26.53 0.96 -9.52
CA SER A 5 26.48 -0.49 -9.75
C SER A 5 25.08 -1.05 -9.58
N LEU A 6 24.32 -0.58 -8.57
CA LEU A 6 22.94 -0.99 -8.38
C LEU A 6 22.03 -0.50 -9.52
N ARG A 7 22.21 0.76 -9.97
CA ARG A 7 21.51 1.27 -11.16
C ARG A 7 21.76 0.39 -12.37
N GLN A 8 23.02 0.02 -12.60
CA GLN A 8 23.38 -0.80 -13.75
C GLN A 8 22.73 -2.18 -13.66
N LEU A 9 22.76 -2.82 -12.49
CA LEU A 9 22.06 -4.09 -12.26
C LEU A 9 20.56 -3.97 -12.55
N LEU A 10 19.89 -2.97 -11.99
CA LEU A 10 18.44 -2.79 -12.16
C LEU A 10 18.07 -2.46 -13.60
N ARG A 11 18.89 -1.68 -14.32
CA ARG A 11 18.71 -1.44 -15.77
C ARG A 11 18.77 -2.74 -16.57
N SER A 12 19.69 -3.64 -16.23
CA SER A 12 19.78 -4.96 -16.88
C SER A 12 18.58 -5.86 -16.56
N VAL A 13 17.98 -5.71 -15.38
CA VAL A 13 16.80 -6.48 -14.94
C VAL A 13 15.49 -5.92 -15.52
N ALA A 14 15.43 -4.63 -15.83
CA ALA A 14 14.20 -3.94 -16.26
C ALA A 14 13.42 -4.63 -17.40
N PRO A 15 14.05 -5.14 -18.48
CA PRO A 15 13.32 -5.84 -19.54
C PRO A 15 12.57 -7.08 -19.05
N TYR A 16 13.09 -7.77 -18.03
CA TYR A 16 12.49 -8.98 -17.46
C TYR A 16 11.28 -8.68 -16.55
N CYS A 17 11.03 -7.41 -16.22
CA CYS A 17 9.85 -6.98 -15.48
C CYS A 17 8.67 -6.64 -16.40
N HIS A 18 8.88 -6.57 -17.71
CA HIS A 18 7.84 -6.20 -18.66
C HIS A 18 6.74 -7.28 -18.75
N PRO A 19 5.44 -6.92 -18.81
CA PRO A 19 4.33 -7.89 -18.89
C PRO A 19 4.40 -8.92 -20.02
N SER A 20 4.99 -8.52 -21.16
CA SER A 20 5.20 -9.39 -22.32
C SER A 20 6.34 -10.39 -22.14
N ASN A 21 7.19 -10.20 -21.13
CA ASN A 21 8.39 -10.99 -20.89
C ASN A 21 8.15 -11.86 -19.65
N ALA A 22 7.66 -13.08 -19.88
CA ALA A 22 7.45 -14.07 -18.83
C ALA A 22 8.22 -15.36 -19.17
N GLY A 23 8.92 -15.93 -18.19
CA GLY A 23 9.71 -17.15 -18.37
C GLY A 23 10.21 -17.70 -17.03
N GLY A 24 11.08 -18.71 -17.08
CA GLY A 24 11.62 -19.36 -15.88
C GLY A 24 12.40 -18.42 -14.94
N TYR A 25 12.93 -17.31 -15.46
CA TYR A 25 13.64 -16.29 -14.69
C TYR A 25 12.73 -15.44 -13.78
N CYS A 26 11.41 -15.47 -13.98
CA CYS A 26 10.49 -14.60 -13.25
C CYS A 26 10.53 -14.82 -11.73
N LEU A 27 10.82 -16.04 -11.28
CA LEU A 27 10.98 -16.33 -9.86
C LEU A 27 12.19 -15.58 -9.29
N GLU A 28 13.33 -15.64 -9.97
CA GLU A 28 14.57 -15.00 -9.50
C GLU A 28 14.50 -13.47 -9.57
N VAL A 29 13.89 -12.93 -10.63
CA VAL A 29 13.62 -11.49 -10.74
C VAL A 29 12.70 -11.05 -9.59
N GLY A 30 11.63 -11.80 -9.31
CA GLY A 30 10.74 -11.52 -8.21
C GLY A 30 11.45 -11.56 -6.85
N THR A 31 12.32 -12.56 -6.64
CA THR A 31 13.09 -12.73 -5.40
C THR A 31 14.05 -11.55 -5.20
N LEU A 32 14.73 -11.10 -6.26
CA LEU A 32 15.63 -9.95 -6.21
C LEU A 32 14.88 -8.67 -5.81
N LEU A 33 13.77 -8.35 -6.50
CA LEU A 33 12.98 -7.14 -6.23
C LEU A 33 12.42 -7.15 -4.80
N GLN A 34 11.92 -8.31 -4.36
CA GLN A 34 11.37 -8.48 -3.02
C GLN A 34 12.46 -8.39 -1.95
N ALA A 35 13.63 -9.00 -2.17
CA ALA A 35 14.75 -8.94 -1.25
C ALA A 35 15.24 -7.51 -1.07
N LEU A 36 15.48 -6.77 -2.15
CA LEU A 36 15.92 -5.37 -2.10
C LEU A 36 14.93 -4.50 -1.32
N SER A 37 13.63 -4.62 -1.64
CA SER A 37 12.59 -3.82 -0.99
C SER A 37 12.42 -4.19 0.48
N ARG A 38 12.35 -5.49 0.80
CA ARG A 38 12.13 -6.01 2.15
C ARG A 38 13.30 -5.72 3.07
N PHE A 39 14.52 -6.03 2.65
CA PHE A 39 15.69 -5.84 3.50
C PHE A 39 16.04 -4.36 3.69
N CYS A 40 15.78 -3.51 2.69
CA CYS A 40 15.87 -2.06 2.87
C CYS A 40 14.89 -1.57 3.94
N PHE A 41 13.61 -1.98 3.85
CA PHE A 41 12.61 -1.66 4.87
C PHE A 41 13.03 -2.09 6.28
N TRP A 42 13.47 -3.34 6.45
CA TRP A 42 13.91 -3.83 7.76
C TRP A 42 15.15 -3.10 8.26
N ARG A 43 16.11 -2.78 7.39
CA ARG A 43 17.30 -2.02 7.78
C ARG A 43 16.92 -0.64 8.31
N VAL A 44 16.09 0.10 7.59
CA VAL A 44 15.61 1.42 8.01
C VAL A 44 14.85 1.33 9.34
N LEU A 45 13.95 0.35 9.48
CA LEU A 45 13.20 0.14 10.73
C LEU A 45 14.12 -0.17 11.93
N MET A 46 15.15 -0.98 11.73
CA MET A 46 16.08 -1.36 12.80
C MET A 46 17.04 -0.21 13.14
N GLU A 47 17.50 0.55 12.15
CA GLU A 47 18.30 1.77 12.38
C GLU A 47 17.50 2.82 13.15
N ALA A 48 16.22 3.02 12.83
CA ALA A 48 15.35 3.98 13.53
C ALA A 48 15.08 3.60 15.01
N ARG A 49 15.13 2.31 15.36
CA ARG A 49 14.94 1.82 16.73
C ARG A 49 16.20 1.87 17.59
N ARG A 50 17.38 2.17 17.01
CA ARG A 50 18.63 2.26 17.79
C ARG A 50 18.71 3.62 18.50
N SER A 51 18.77 3.59 19.82
CA SER A 51 18.81 4.79 20.67
C SER A 51 20.22 5.38 20.87
N SER A 52 21.29 4.80 20.31
CA SER A 52 22.67 5.27 20.51
C SER A 52 23.52 5.23 19.23
N ALA A 53 24.43 6.22 19.12
CA ALA A 53 25.20 6.61 17.91
C ALA A 53 26.05 5.49 17.28
N PRO A 54 26.34 5.54 15.97
CA PRO A 54 26.74 4.35 15.24
C PRO A 54 28.25 4.24 15.00
N ALA A 55 28.77 3.02 15.09
CA ALA A 55 30.05 2.64 14.46
C ALA A 55 29.88 2.32 12.95
N ARG A 56 28.64 2.33 12.41
CA ARG A 56 28.32 1.92 11.03
C ARG A 56 27.48 2.98 10.30
N PRO A 57 27.78 3.32 9.03
CA PRO A 57 26.99 4.30 8.28
C PRO A 57 25.52 3.87 8.17
N THR A 58 24.62 4.79 8.52
CA THR A 58 23.16 4.64 8.41
C THR A 58 22.67 4.99 7.00
N LEU A 59 21.50 4.50 6.61
CA LEU A 59 20.84 4.91 5.37
C LEU A 59 20.18 6.27 5.57
N GLY A 60 20.61 7.28 4.79
CA GLY A 60 19.96 8.58 4.80
C GLY A 60 18.59 8.56 4.11
N ALA A 61 17.74 9.56 4.40
CA ALA A 61 16.46 9.71 3.70
C ALA A 61 16.63 9.88 2.17
N ASN A 62 17.75 10.47 1.73
CA ASN A 62 18.07 10.61 0.31
C ASN A 62 18.38 9.26 -0.35
N ASP A 63 19.09 8.38 0.36
CA ASP A 63 19.42 7.04 -0.10
C ASP A 63 18.18 6.18 -0.26
N VAL A 64 17.28 6.21 0.73
CA VAL A 64 16.00 5.51 0.69
C VAL A 64 15.18 5.97 -0.52
N ARG A 65 15.06 7.29 -0.73
CA ARG A 65 14.33 7.83 -1.89
C ARG A 65 15.01 7.46 -3.21
N ALA A 66 16.35 7.46 -3.28
CA ALA A 66 17.07 7.04 -4.48
C ALA A 66 16.78 5.57 -4.81
N LEU A 67 16.80 4.69 -3.81
CA LEU A 67 16.47 3.27 -3.97
C LEU A 67 15.02 3.07 -4.41
N VAL A 68 14.06 3.76 -3.78
CA VAL A 68 12.65 3.67 -4.17
C VAL A 68 12.44 4.12 -5.62
N ARG A 69 13.04 5.24 -6.04
CA ARG A 69 12.96 5.71 -7.45
C ARG A 69 13.50 4.70 -8.46
N MET A 70 14.53 3.94 -8.08
CA MET A 70 15.08 2.92 -8.97
C MET A 70 14.19 1.68 -9.06
N LEU A 71 13.55 1.26 -7.95
CA LEU A 71 12.77 0.02 -7.92
C LEU A 71 11.30 0.19 -8.33
N GLU A 72 10.69 1.33 -8.02
CA GLU A 72 9.26 1.59 -8.28
C GLU A 72 8.84 1.24 -9.71
N PRO A 73 9.51 1.69 -10.79
CA PRO A 73 9.06 1.39 -12.15
C PRO A 73 9.16 -0.10 -12.49
N LEU A 74 10.20 -0.80 -12.02
CA LEU A 74 10.35 -2.25 -12.25
C LEU A 74 9.25 -3.02 -11.55
N VAL A 75 8.97 -2.67 -10.29
CA VAL A 75 7.94 -3.34 -9.49
C VAL A 75 6.55 -3.06 -10.07
N THR A 76 6.29 -1.82 -10.52
CA THR A 76 5.03 -1.45 -11.18
C THR A 76 4.79 -2.28 -12.45
N GLN A 77 5.80 -2.47 -13.29
CA GLN A 77 5.67 -3.32 -14.48
C GLN A 77 5.47 -4.80 -14.13
N ALA A 78 6.26 -5.33 -13.19
CA ALA A 78 6.23 -6.74 -12.79
C ALA A 78 4.86 -7.19 -12.23
N ARG A 79 4.08 -6.26 -11.67
CA ARG A 79 2.71 -6.50 -11.19
C ARG A 79 1.72 -6.90 -12.28
N TYR A 80 2.00 -6.55 -13.53
CA TYR A 80 1.17 -6.93 -14.67
C TYR A 80 1.75 -8.13 -15.45
N SER A 81 2.74 -8.83 -14.87
CA SER A 81 3.32 -10.02 -15.49
C SER A 81 2.30 -11.14 -15.66
N LYS A 82 2.41 -11.88 -16.76
CA LYS A 82 1.64 -13.11 -17.02
C LYS A 82 2.12 -14.31 -16.19
N HIS A 83 3.27 -14.20 -15.52
CA HIS A 83 3.79 -15.27 -14.66
C HIS A 83 2.94 -15.41 -13.39
N ARG A 84 2.71 -16.64 -12.91
CA ARG A 84 1.80 -16.90 -11.78
C ARG A 84 2.24 -16.26 -10.45
N LEU A 85 3.54 -16.15 -10.20
CA LEU A 85 4.08 -15.70 -8.91
C LEU A 85 4.63 -14.27 -8.92
N LEU A 86 5.11 -13.80 -10.07
CA LEU A 86 5.84 -12.53 -10.14
C LEU A 86 4.96 -11.33 -9.74
N PRO A 87 3.67 -11.25 -10.16
CA PRO A 87 2.78 -10.19 -9.70
C PRO A 87 2.65 -10.12 -8.18
N ARG A 88 2.48 -11.25 -7.49
CA ARG A 88 2.35 -11.32 -6.03
C ARG A 88 3.63 -10.88 -5.32
N MET A 89 4.80 -11.28 -5.85
CA MET A 89 6.10 -10.86 -5.31
C MET A 89 6.33 -9.36 -5.52
N ALA A 90 5.92 -8.83 -6.67
CA ALA A 90 5.98 -7.42 -6.99
C ALA A 90 5.01 -6.59 -6.13
N GLU A 91 3.78 -7.03 -5.89
CA GLU A 91 2.86 -6.40 -4.93
C GLU A 91 3.44 -6.32 -3.52
N THR A 92 4.07 -7.41 -3.06
CA THR A 92 4.76 -7.43 -1.76
C THR A 92 5.92 -6.44 -1.74
N SER A 93 6.69 -6.33 -2.83
CA SER A 93 7.77 -5.35 -2.96
C SER A 93 7.21 -3.92 -2.89
N TYR A 94 6.14 -3.66 -3.63
CA TYR A 94 5.46 -2.36 -3.67
C TYR A 94 4.96 -1.92 -2.29
N LYS A 95 4.47 -2.86 -1.47
CA LYS A 95 4.11 -2.61 -0.07
C LYS A 95 5.27 -2.02 0.73
N TYR A 96 6.45 -2.62 0.62
CA TYR A 96 7.63 -2.17 1.35
C TYR A 96 8.10 -0.81 0.84
N LEU A 97 8.13 -0.60 -0.49
CA LEU A 97 8.46 0.69 -1.08
C LEU A 97 7.49 1.79 -0.62
N SER A 98 6.20 1.48 -0.53
CA SER A 98 5.18 2.43 -0.08
C SER A 98 5.27 2.77 1.41
N ARG A 99 5.89 1.90 2.22
CA ARG A 99 6.22 2.22 3.61
C ARG A 99 7.52 3.01 3.75
N LEU A 100 8.43 2.91 2.77
CA LEU A 100 9.72 3.59 2.76
C LEU A 100 9.62 5.04 2.26
N ALA A 101 8.88 5.26 1.17
CA ALA A 101 8.68 6.59 0.57
C ALA A 101 7.27 6.68 -0.05
N PRO A 102 6.22 6.76 0.78
CA PRO A 102 4.82 6.83 0.31
C PRO A 102 4.57 7.97 -0.68
N GLU A 103 5.29 9.09 -0.55
CA GLU A 103 5.19 10.26 -1.43
C GLU A 103 5.59 9.97 -2.88
N LEU A 104 6.38 8.91 -3.12
CA LEU A 104 6.82 8.51 -4.45
C LEU A 104 5.93 7.43 -5.07
N THR A 105 5.28 6.60 -4.25
CA THR A 105 4.55 5.42 -4.73
C THR A 105 3.03 5.61 -4.73
N LEU A 106 2.47 6.28 -3.72
CA LEU A 106 1.02 6.37 -3.57
C LEU A 106 0.32 7.11 -4.72
N PRO A 107 0.83 8.24 -5.25
CA PRO A 107 0.15 8.95 -6.34
C PRO A 107 0.00 8.08 -7.59
N THR A 108 1.06 7.38 -7.97
CA THR A 108 1.06 6.46 -9.11
C THR A 108 0.12 5.30 -8.86
N LEU A 109 0.14 4.72 -7.65
CA LEU A 109 -0.69 3.58 -7.33
C LEU A 109 -2.18 3.94 -7.27
N GLU A 110 -2.53 5.08 -6.67
CA GLU A 110 -3.89 5.60 -6.62
C GLU A 110 -4.48 5.75 -8.02
N MET A 111 -3.76 6.43 -8.91
CA MET A 111 -4.16 6.62 -10.31
C MET A 111 -4.40 5.27 -11.01
N ARG A 112 -3.49 4.31 -10.85
CA ARG A 112 -3.62 2.98 -11.48
C ARG A 112 -4.77 2.16 -10.92
N VAL A 113 -5.05 2.24 -9.63
CA VAL A 113 -6.18 1.55 -9.02
C VAL A 113 -7.49 2.17 -9.50
N ALA A 114 -7.59 3.51 -9.54
CA ALA A 114 -8.77 4.17 -10.08
C ALA A 114 -9.03 3.78 -11.55
N GLU A 115 -8.00 3.84 -12.40
CA GLU A 115 -8.07 3.40 -13.81
C GLU A 115 -8.53 1.93 -13.94
N GLY A 116 -7.94 1.04 -13.15
CA GLY A 116 -8.25 -0.39 -13.20
C GLY A 116 -9.61 -0.77 -12.61
N LEU A 117 -10.18 0.04 -11.71
CA LEU A 117 -11.54 -0.17 -11.22
C LEU A 117 -12.60 0.39 -12.18
N GLN A 118 -12.27 1.43 -12.95
CA GLN A 118 -13.16 2.04 -13.94
C GLN A 118 -13.18 1.30 -15.28
N THR A 119 -12.14 0.53 -15.60
CA THR A 119 -12.09 -0.23 -16.85
C THR A 119 -13.13 -1.34 -16.88
N VAL A 120 -13.94 -1.36 -17.94
CA VAL A 120 -14.98 -2.38 -18.17
C VAL A 120 -14.46 -3.53 -19.04
N THR A 121 -13.39 -3.30 -19.80
CA THR A 121 -12.90 -4.24 -20.83
C THR A 121 -11.65 -5.02 -20.42
N ALA A 122 -10.92 -4.57 -19.39
CA ALA A 122 -9.63 -5.15 -18.99
C ALA A 122 -9.71 -5.87 -17.62
N VAL A 123 -10.33 -7.06 -17.60
CA VAL A 123 -10.54 -7.87 -16.37
C VAL A 123 -9.27 -8.10 -15.55
N HIS A 124 -8.12 -8.31 -16.22
CA HIS A 124 -6.84 -8.47 -15.54
C HIS A 124 -6.41 -7.19 -14.78
N GLN A 125 -6.65 -6.01 -15.36
CA GLN A 125 -6.34 -4.74 -14.71
C GLN A 125 -7.22 -4.50 -13.48
N THR A 126 -8.51 -4.85 -13.57
CA THR A 126 -9.43 -4.78 -12.41
C THR A 126 -9.00 -5.72 -11.29
N SER A 127 -8.55 -6.92 -11.61
CA SER A 127 -8.03 -7.87 -10.61
C SER A 127 -6.77 -7.33 -9.92
N VAL A 128 -5.84 -6.77 -10.70
CA VAL A 128 -4.63 -6.12 -10.15
C VAL A 128 -5.00 -4.91 -9.30
N ALA A 129 -5.96 -4.09 -9.73
CA ALA A 129 -6.43 -2.92 -8.98
C ALA A 129 -7.05 -3.31 -7.63
N LEU A 130 -7.92 -4.33 -7.59
CA LEU A 130 -8.53 -4.83 -6.35
C LEU A 130 -7.48 -5.43 -5.41
N SER A 131 -6.55 -6.24 -5.91
CA SER A 131 -5.44 -6.78 -5.11
C SER A 131 -4.55 -5.66 -4.53
N SER A 132 -4.33 -4.60 -5.32
CA SER A 132 -3.58 -3.43 -4.89
C SER A 132 -4.28 -2.62 -3.82
N LEU A 133 -5.62 -2.56 -3.87
CA LEU A 133 -6.43 -1.88 -2.88
C LEU A 133 -6.21 -2.50 -1.49
N CYS A 134 -6.17 -3.84 -1.40
CA CYS A 134 -5.82 -4.55 -0.15
C CYS A 134 -4.46 -4.09 0.43
N MET A 135 -3.51 -3.73 -0.43
CA MET A 135 -2.18 -3.29 -0.03
C MET A 135 -2.10 -1.80 0.31
N LEU A 136 -2.91 -0.98 -0.36
CA LEU A 136 -3.06 0.46 -0.12
C LEU A 136 -3.71 0.74 1.22
N VAL A 137 -4.74 -0.01 1.59
CA VAL A 137 -5.55 0.23 2.80
C VAL A 137 -4.71 0.44 4.06
N PRO A 138 -3.79 -0.47 4.44
CA PRO A 138 -2.94 -0.25 5.60
C PRO A 138 -2.04 0.96 5.43
N VAL A 139 -1.49 1.18 4.23
CA VAL A 139 -0.55 2.29 4.02
C VAL A 139 -1.27 3.64 4.13
N LEU A 140 -2.43 3.80 3.50
CA LEU A 140 -3.21 5.04 3.53
C LEU A 140 -3.81 5.33 4.92
N LEU A 141 -4.26 4.30 5.65
CA LEU A 141 -4.88 4.48 6.97
C LEU A 141 -3.87 4.56 8.11
N THR A 142 -2.75 3.82 8.05
CA THR A 142 -1.71 3.87 9.09
C THR A 142 -0.82 5.11 8.97
N LEU A 143 -0.80 5.75 7.80
CA LEU A 143 -0.10 7.03 7.57
C LEU A 143 -1.00 8.25 7.78
N CYS A 144 -2.30 8.06 8.07
CA CYS A 144 -3.11 9.13 8.65
C CYS A 144 -2.53 9.51 10.01
N PRO A 145 -2.45 10.81 10.35
CA PRO A 145 -1.80 11.27 11.57
C PRO A 145 -2.69 10.96 12.77
N THR A 146 -2.61 9.72 13.25
CA THR A 146 -2.93 9.39 14.63
C THR A 146 -1.59 9.41 15.36
N GLU A 147 -1.48 10.25 16.39
CA GLU A 147 -0.33 10.57 17.27
C GLU A 147 0.48 9.38 17.85
N ALA A 148 0.31 8.14 17.39
CA ALA A 148 0.79 6.94 18.09
C ALA A 148 1.33 5.83 17.19
N LEU A 149 1.72 6.09 15.93
CA LEU A 149 2.54 5.11 15.21
C LEU A 149 4.01 5.56 15.18
N PRO A 150 4.95 4.76 15.72
CA PRO A 150 6.36 4.93 15.43
C PRO A 150 6.59 4.57 13.96
N LEU A 151 6.30 5.53 13.08
CA LEU A 151 6.75 5.48 11.71
C LEU A 151 8.29 5.44 11.72
N PRO A 152 8.93 4.70 10.82
CA PRO A 152 10.39 4.55 10.78
C PRO A 152 11.15 5.85 10.43
N PHE A 153 10.47 6.99 10.41
CA PHE A 153 11.10 8.30 10.32
C PHE A 153 11.87 8.53 11.62
N GLY A 154 13.20 8.45 11.54
CA GLY A 154 14.09 9.01 12.55
C GLY A 154 13.84 10.52 12.75
N PRO A 155 14.67 11.24 13.52
CA PRO A 155 14.44 12.65 13.86
C PRO A 155 14.41 13.51 12.59
N GLY A 156 13.21 13.72 12.06
CA GLY A 156 12.99 14.21 10.72
C GLY A 156 11.54 14.00 10.33
N LYS A 157 10.67 14.89 10.83
CA LYS A 157 9.26 14.97 10.44
C LYS A 157 9.20 14.94 8.90
N PRO A 158 8.41 14.05 8.27
CA PRO A 158 8.25 14.10 6.82
C PRO A 158 7.81 15.51 6.40
N PRO A 159 8.31 16.02 5.26
CA PRO A 159 7.99 17.38 4.83
C PRO A 159 6.46 17.56 4.79
N ALA A 160 5.97 18.75 5.16
CA ALA A 160 4.54 19.00 5.34
C ALA A 160 3.70 18.62 4.10
N SER A 161 4.27 18.69 2.90
CA SER A 161 3.65 18.23 1.65
C SER A 161 3.33 16.73 1.62
N SER A 162 4.22 15.89 2.17
CA SER A 162 4.00 14.43 2.28
C SER A 162 2.96 14.09 3.32
N LEU A 163 2.87 14.86 4.41
CA LEU A 163 1.78 14.75 5.39
C LEU A 163 0.44 15.18 4.79
N LEU A 164 0.44 16.16 3.89
CA LEU A 164 -0.77 16.66 3.23
C LEU A 164 -1.34 15.65 2.22
N SER A 165 -0.49 14.92 1.49
CA SER A 165 -0.94 13.81 0.64
C SER A 165 -1.53 12.66 1.46
N LEU A 166 -1.02 12.44 2.68
CA LEU A 166 -1.52 11.43 3.61
C LEU A 166 -2.83 11.84 4.28
N ALA A 167 -3.04 13.15 4.51
CA ALA A 167 -4.31 13.70 4.99
C ALA A 167 -5.48 13.47 4.00
N ARG A 168 -5.20 13.26 2.71
CA ARG A 168 -6.21 12.86 1.70
C ARG A 168 -6.57 11.37 1.75
N GLY A 169 -5.83 10.56 2.50
CA GLY A 169 -5.98 9.10 2.57
C GLY A 169 -7.43 8.62 2.75
N PRO A 170 -8.22 9.17 3.70
CA PRO A 170 -9.61 8.75 3.91
C PRO A 170 -10.54 9.08 2.74
N ALA A 171 -10.36 10.24 2.10
CA ALA A 171 -11.18 10.66 0.96
C ALA A 171 -10.87 9.84 -0.30
N VAL A 172 -9.58 9.60 -0.56
CA VAL A 172 -9.12 8.69 -1.62
C VAL A 172 -9.65 7.29 -1.39
N MET A 173 -9.54 6.79 -0.15
CA MET A 173 -10.06 5.47 0.23
C MET A 173 -11.55 5.34 -0.06
N ARG A 174 -12.35 6.32 0.38
CA ARG A 174 -13.78 6.34 0.10
C ARG A 174 -14.06 6.22 -1.41
N THR A 175 -13.37 7.02 -2.21
CA THR A 175 -13.53 7.02 -3.67
C THR A 175 -13.17 5.66 -4.28
N LEU A 176 -12.05 5.06 -3.87
CA LEU A 176 -11.62 3.76 -4.37
C LEU A 176 -12.56 2.62 -3.93
N LEU A 177 -13.15 2.70 -2.74
CA LEU A 177 -14.15 1.74 -2.27
C LEU A 177 -15.46 1.86 -3.04
N GLU A 178 -15.94 3.09 -3.28
CA GLU A 178 -17.12 3.33 -4.12
C GLU A 178 -16.93 2.75 -5.53
N LEU A 179 -15.72 2.89 -6.09
CA LEU A 179 -15.36 2.27 -7.38
C LEU A 179 -15.21 0.75 -7.31
N ALA A 180 -14.89 0.17 -6.15
CA ALA A 180 -14.74 -1.27 -5.97
C ALA A 180 -16.07 -2.00 -5.69
N LEU A 181 -17.12 -1.30 -5.24
CA LEU A 181 -18.44 -1.89 -4.93
C LEU A 181 -19.04 -2.73 -6.06
N PRO A 182 -18.97 -2.32 -7.35
CA PRO A 182 -19.43 -3.15 -8.47
C PRO A 182 -18.62 -4.44 -8.68
N GLY A 183 -17.55 -4.64 -7.89
CA GLY A 183 -16.79 -5.89 -7.82
C GLY A 183 -17.49 -7.00 -7.07
N ILE A 184 -18.53 -6.70 -6.27
CA ILE A 184 -19.42 -7.70 -5.68
C ILE A 184 -20.37 -8.19 -6.77
N ASP A 185 -19.87 -9.09 -7.61
CA ASP A 185 -20.54 -9.58 -8.80
C ASP A 185 -20.69 -11.11 -8.72
N PRO A 186 -21.92 -11.66 -8.70
CA PRO A 186 -22.12 -13.11 -8.68
C PRO A 186 -21.59 -13.83 -9.92
N ASN A 187 -21.36 -13.10 -11.02
CA ASN A 187 -20.90 -13.69 -12.28
C ASN A 187 -19.37 -13.80 -12.38
N ASP A 188 -18.63 -13.09 -11.51
CA ASP A 188 -17.17 -13.14 -11.46
C ASP A 188 -16.67 -13.43 -10.04
N PRO A 189 -16.48 -14.73 -9.69
CA PRO A 189 -16.07 -15.12 -8.35
C PRO A 189 -14.67 -14.60 -7.98
N THR A 190 -13.80 -14.35 -8.97
CA THR A 190 -12.46 -13.84 -8.71
C THR A 190 -12.52 -12.37 -8.30
N LYS A 191 -13.27 -11.56 -9.07
CA LYS A 191 -13.52 -10.15 -8.77
C LYS A 191 -14.26 -9.99 -7.44
N MET A 192 -15.29 -10.82 -7.19
CA MET A 192 -16.01 -10.86 -5.93
C MET A 192 -15.05 -11.11 -4.77
N LEU A 193 -14.23 -12.17 -4.83
CA LEU A 193 -13.31 -12.52 -3.76
C LEU A 193 -12.30 -11.40 -3.47
N LEU A 194 -11.69 -10.82 -4.50
CA LEU A 194 -10.73 -9.73 -4.34
C LEU A 194 -11.38 -8.47 -3.75
N THR A 195 -12.63 -8.19 -4.12
CA THR A 195 -13.41 -7.08 -3.56
C THR A 195 -13.67 -7.33 -2.07
N LEU A 196 -14.20 -8.50 -1.71
CA LEU A 196 -14.46 -8.84 -0.31
C LEU A 196 -13.19 -8.83 0.55
N LEU A 197 -12.05 -9.29 0.00
CA LEU A 197 -10.75 -9.21 0.67
C LEU A 197 -10.35 -7.75 0.93
N ALA A 198 -10.52 -6.86 -0.06
CA ALA A 198 -10.20 -5.44 0.11
C ALA A 198 -11.07 -4.78 1.20
N PHE A 199 -12.37 -5.06 1.20
CA PHE A 199 -13.28 -4.59 2.25
C PHE A 199 -12.94 -5.22 3.62
N GLY A 200 -12.56 -6.49 3.67
CA GLY A 200 -12.12 -7.14 4.90
C GLY A 200 -10.88 -6.47 5.50
N VAL A 201 -9.86 -6.19 4.67
CA VAL A 201 -8.66 -5.46 5.12
C VAL A 201 -9.00 -4.06 5.59
N LEU A 202 -9.95 -3.37 4.93
CA LEU A 202 -10.44 -2.06 5.35
C LEU A 202 -11.04 -2.11 6.76
N LEU A 203 -11.97 -3.04 6.99
CA LEU A 203 -12.66 -3.17 8.28
C LEU A 203 -11.69 -3.51 9.43
N GLN A 204 -10.56 -4.15 9.14
CA GLN A 204 -9.50 -4.41 10.13
C GLN A 204 -8.70 -3.15 10.50
N HIS A 205 -8.65 -2.15 9.63
CA HIS A 205 -7.86 -0.93 9.82
C HIS A 205 -8.72 0.31 10.13
N LEU A 206 -10.04 0.21 10.00
CA LEU A 206 -10.99 1.26 10.34
C LEU A 206 -11.54 1.03 11.76
N PRO A 207 -11.47 2.01 12.67
CA PRO A 207 -12.24 1.94 13.91
C PRO A 207 -13.73 2.01 13.56
N LEU A 208 -14.48 0.93 13.78
CA LEU A 208 -15.93 0.87 13.54
C LEU A 208 -16.75 1.76 14.50
N ALA A 209 -16.10 2.35 15.52
CA ALA A 209 -16.69 3.30 16.44
C ALA A 209 -16.24 4.72 16.09
N GLY A 210 -17.17 5.52 15.55
CA GLY A 210 -17.03 6.97 15.42
C GLY A 210 -17.76 7.72 16.54
N PRO A 211 -17.47 9.02 16.74
CA PRO A 211 -18.12 9.85 17.75
C PRO A 211 -19.66 9.98 17.57
N VAL A 212 -20.19 9.65 16.39
CA VAL A 212 -21.63 9.73 16.08
C VAL A 212 -22.40 8.50 16.58
N TRP A 213 -21.75 7.34 16.77
CA TRP A 213 -22.45 6.12 17.21
C TRP A 213 -22.80 6.13 18.71
N THR A 214 -22.07 6.90 19.51
CA THR A 214 -22.28 6.98 20.96
C THR A 214 -23.42 7.93 21.36
N ALA A 215 -23.73 8.94 20.52
CA ALA A 215 -24.80 9.91 20.79
C ALA A 215 -26.20 9.28 20.74
N GLU A 216 -26.47 8.38 19.79
CA GLU A 216 -27.76 7.68 19.71
C GLU A 216 -27.89 6.53 20.72
N ALA A 217 -26.78 5.87 21.08
CA ALA A 217 -26.78 4.76 22.03
C ALA A 217 -26.98 5.20 23.49
N SER A 218 -26.61 6.45 23.83
CA SER A 218 -26.85 7.04 25.16
C SER A 218 -28.25 7.62 25.30
N SER A 219 -28.81 8.22 24.22
CA SER A 219 -30.21 8.63 24.13
C SER A 219 -31.21 7.48 24.32
N ARG A 220 -30.92 6.28 23.78
CA ARG A 220 -31.80 5.11 23.96
C ARG A 220 -31.71 4.43 25.33
N ARG A 221 -30.66 4.70 26.12
CA ARG A 221 -30.51 4.14 27.49
C ARG A 221 -31.04 5.06 28.58
N SER A 222 -31.26 6.34 28.29
CA SER A 222 -31.87 7.31 29.22
C SER A 222 -33.39 7.43 29.07
N ALA A 223 -33.99 6.81 28.04
CA ALA A 223 -35.44 6.68 27.94
C ALA A 223 -35.91 5.61 28.95
N SER A 224 -36.40 6.06 30.11
CA SER A 224 -37.13 5.20 31.02
C SER A 224 -38.35 4.58 30.30
N PRO A 225 -38.71 3.32 30.60
CA PRO A 225 -39.94 2.75 30.05
C PRO A 225 -41.14 3.64 30.44
N PRO A 226 -42.16 3.77 29.58
CA PRO A 226 -43.37 4.50 29.94
C PRO A 226 -43.98 3.90 31.21
N PRO A 227 -44.58 4.71 32.10
CA PRO A 227 -45.23 4.18 33.28
C PRO A 227 -46.30 3.18 32.85
N SER A 228 -46.25 2.00 33.45
CA SER A 228 -47.31 1.01 33.37
C SER A 228 -48.60 1.66 33.89
N ASN A 229 -49.51 1.97 32.96
CA ASN A 229 -50.90 2.19 33.34
C ASN A 229 -51.46 0.85 33.83
N GLU A 230 -52.21 0.94 34.92
CA GLU A 230 -52.94 -0.10 35.65
C GLU A 230 -53.55 -1.21 34.79
#